data_AF-A0A7R9W2E2-F1
#
_entry.id   AF-A0A7R9W2E2-F1
#
_cell.length_a   1.000
_cell.length_b   1.000
_cell.length_c   1.000
_cell.angle_alpha   90.00
_cell.angle_beta   90.00
_cell.angle_gamma   90.00
#
_symmetry.space_group_name_H-M   'P 1'
#
loop_
_entity.id
_entity.type
_entity.pdbx_description
1 polymer ?
#
loop_
_entity_poly.entity_id
_entity_poly.type
_entity_poly.pdbx_seq_one_letter_code
_entity_poly.pdbx_strand_id
1 'polypeptide(L)'
;DKGAAAAAEVAFSLDLPEGRCIGVRLLPTGCDDDDDCDREWVRSCLHPSEAEYGLSSLNSSKALESFVAGRVAMRAALRSLDASSEEEDAREDDDEASLLGPVGPDEVVVLRDEHGRPALPPGYLGSISHKGRMGAALVTRTTADTTITNGGPNEGVGIDLERTSSSPPKGRRRRKS
;
A
#
# COMPACT_ATOMS: atom_id res chain seq x y z
N ASP A 1 13.03 -19.53 -15.39
CA ASP A 1 12.26 -18.50 -14.67
C ASP A 1 12.82 -18.24 -13.29
N LYS A 2 13.62 -17.19 -13.16
CA LYS A 2 13.86 -16.60 -11.83
C LYS A 2 12.59 -15.84 -11.50
N GLY A 3 11.77 -16.39 -10.61
CA GLY A 3 10.57 -15.72 -10.12
C GLY A 3 10.92 -14.29 -9.75
N ALA A 4 10.16 -13.32 -10.27
CA ALA A 4 10.36 -11.91 -9.96
C ALA A 4 10.40 -11.77 -8.44
N ALA A 5 11.58 -11.47 -7.90
CA ALA A 5 11.73 -11.26 -6.46
C ALA A 5 10.75 -10.18 -6.05
N ALA A 6 9.98 -10.43 -4.98
CA ALA A 6 8.95 -9.50 -4.53
C ALA A 6 9.56 -8.11 -4.34
N ALA A 7 9.14 -7.14 -5.16
CA ALA A 7 9.66 -5.77 -5.10
C ALA A 7 9.12 -4.99 -3.89
N ALA A 8 8.40 -5.66 -2.99
CA ALA A 8 7.90 -5.14 -1.74
C ALA A 8 7.89 -6.20 -0.63
N GLU A 9 7.93 -5.76 0.62
CA GLU A 9 7.71 -6.57 1.82
C GLU A 9 6.62 -5.94 2.71
N VAL A 10 5.91 -6.75 3.49
CA VAL A 10 4.99 -6.25 4.53
C VAL A 10 5.83 -5.76 5.71
N ALA A 11 5.71 -4.48 6.04
CA ALA A 11 6.43 -3.85 7.14
C ALA A 11 5.65 -3.92 8.45
N PHE A 12 4.31 -3.90 8.38
CA PHE A 12 3.42 -4.14 9.50
C PHE A 12 2.02 -4.52 8.99
N SER A 13 1.28 -5.22 9.85
CA SER A 13 -0.06 -5.72 9.59
C SER A 13 -0.85 -5.60 10.91
N LEU A 14 -1.84 -4.70 10.95
CA LEU A 14 -2.51 -4.29 12.18
C LEU A 14 -4.03 -4.34 12.01
N ASP A 15 -4.70 -4.96 12.98
CA ASP A 15 -6.15 -4.81 13.16
C ASP A 15 -6.43 -3.61 14.05
N LEU A 16 -7.08 -2.61 13.48
CA LEU A 16 -7.51 -1.40 14.18
C LEU A 16 -9.04 -1.42 14.35
N PRO A 17 -9.61 -0.72 15.35
CA PRO A 17 -11.06 -0.56 15.47
C PRO A 17 -11.72 0.00 14.20
N GLU A 18 -10.98 0.82 13.45
CA GLU A 18 -11.44 1.44 12.20
C GLU A 18 -11.31 0.51 10.99
N GLY A 19 -10.54 -0.57 11.04
CA GLY A 19 -10.33 -1.50 9.93
C GLY A 19 -8.96 -2.17 9.88
N ARG A 20 -8.64 -2.79 8.74
CA ARG A 20 -7.36 -3.45 8.50
C ARG A 20 -6.33 -2.47 7.98
N CYS A 21 -5.21 -2.35 8.67
CA CYS A 21 -4.13 -1.43 8.33
C CYS A 21 -2.85 -2.20 7.97
N ILE A 22 -2.40 -2.07 6.72
CA ILE A 22 -1.19 -2.75 6.24
C ILE A 22 -0.19 -1.72 5.73
N GLY A 23 1.04 -1.85 6.20
CA GLY A 23 2.19 -1.09 5.74
C GLY A 23 3.10 -1.97 4.90
N VAL A 24 3.55 -1.43 3.76
CA VAL A 24 4.49 -2.11 2.86
C VAL A 24 5.71 -1.25 2.62
N ARG A 25 6.84 -1.90 2.39
CA ARG A 25 8.10 -1.27 2.00
C ARG A 25 8.55 -1.81 0.65
N LEU A 26 8.82 -0.91 -0.30
CA LEU A 26 9.45 -1.29 -1.56
C LEU A 26 10.93 -1.61 -1.34
N LEU A 27 11.38 -2.75 -1.87
CA LEU A 27 12.76 -3.19 -1.78
C LEU A 27 13.63 -2.46 -2.81
N PRO A 28 14.92 -2.17 -2.53
CA PRO A 28 15.82 -1.55 -3.50
C PRO A 28 15.90 -2.39 -4.78
N THR A 29 15.67 -1.76 -5.92
CA THR A 29 15.67 -2.44 -7.23
C THR A 29 17.06 -2.55 -7.85
N GLY A 30 18.12 -2.16 -7.12
CA GLY A 30 19.52 -2.32 -7.53
C GLY A 30 19.99 -1.40 -8.67
N CYS A 31 19.13 -0.50 -9.14
CA CYS A 31 19.47 0.54 -10.11
C CYS A 31 19.89 1.81 -9.36
N ASP A 32 21.20 1.98 -9.17
CA ASP A 32 21.78 3.19 -8.58
C ASP A 32 21.68 4.35 -9.59
N ASP A 33 20.70 5.23 -9.37
CA ASP A 33 20.53 6.64 -9.75
C ASP A 33 20.77 7.14 -11.19
N ASP A 34 21.40 6.38 -12.08
CA ASP A 34 21.70 6.81 -13.45
C ASP A 34 21.10 5.84 -14.47
N ASP A 35 20.38 6.44 -15.40
CA ASP A 35 19.72 5.85 -16.55
C ASP A 35 18.37 5.16 -16.32
N ASP A 36 17.54 5.22 -17.35
CA ASP A 36 16.14 4.78 -17.49
C ASP A 36 15.92 3.26 -17.27
N CYS A 37 16.81 2.63 -16.49
CA CYS A 37 16.90 1.21 -16.18
C CYS A 37 15.58 0.73 -15.58
N ASP A 38 14.86 0.07 -16.48
CA ASP A 38 13.63 -0.69 -16.33
C ASP A 38 12.78 -0.38 -15.10
N ARG A 39 11.81 0.50 -15.33
CA ARG A 39 10.56 0.55 -14.57
C ARG A 39 9.70 -0.72 -14.77
N GLU A 40 10.29 -1.82 -15.24
CA GLU A 40 9.64 -3.12 -15.40
C GLU A 40 9.13 -3.67 -14.07
N TRP A 41 9.85 -3.39 -12.97
CA TRP A 41 9.42 -3.75 -11.61
C TRP A 41 8.06 -3.14 -11.24
N VAL A 42 7.66 -2.01 -11.84
CA VAL A 42 6.33 -1.42 -11.62
C VAL A 42 5.25 -2.36 -12.12
N ARG A 43 5.49 -3.01 -13.28
CA ARG A 43 4.53 -3.95 -13.88
C ARG A 43 4.43 -5.26 -13.11
N SER A 44 5.44 -5.63 -12.34
CA SER A 44 5.35 -6.81 -11.45
C SER A 44 4.62 -6.52 -10.14
N CYS A 45 4.56 -5.25 -9.71
CA CYS A 45 3.85 -4.85 -8.49
C CYS A 45 2.41 -4.39 -8.69
N LEU A 46 2.08 -3.92 -9.89
CA LEU A 46 0.83 -3.21 -10.17
C LEU A 46 -0.09 -3.94 -11.14
N HIS A 47 -1.39 -3.68 -11.00
CA HIS A 47 -2.33 -4.06 -12.03
C HIS A 47 -1.98 -3.34 -13.34
N PRO A 48 -2.15 -3.95 -14.53
CA PRO A 48 -1.79 -3.33 -15.81
C PRO A 48 -2.28 -1.88 -15.98
N SER A 49 -3.54 -1.59 -15.64
CA SER A 49 -4.12 -0.23 -15.71
C SER A 49 -3.45 0.77 -14.75
N GLU A 50 -3.02 0.33 -13.57
CA GLU A 50 -2.30 1.18 -12.63
C GLU A 50 -0.86 1.40 -13.07
N ALA A 51 -0.22 0.37 -13.62
CA ALA A 51 1.12 0.46 -14.17
C ALA A 51 1.13 1.45 -15.35
N GLU A 52 0.15 1.34 -16.26
CA GLU A 52 -0.03 2.29 -17.35
C GLU A 52 -0.21 3.71 -16.84
N TYR A 53 -1.10 3.93 -15.87
CA TYR A 53 -1.29 5.24 -15.25
C TYR A 53 0.01 5.76 -14.61
N GLY A 54 0.66 4.95 -13.76
CA GLY A 54 1.86 5.35 -13.03
C GLY A 54 3.02 5.70 -13.97
N LEU A 55 3.24 4.90 -15.01
CA LEU A 55 4.33 5.08 -15.97
C LEU A 55 4.10 6.26 -16.92
N SER A 56 2.84 6.50 -17.32
CA SER A 56 2.49 7.57 -18.26
C SER A 56 2.28 8.93 -17.59
N SER A 57 1.76 8.94 -16.35
CA SER A 57 1.26 10.16 -15.72
C SER A 57 2.18 10.72 -14.64
N LEU A 58 3.13 9.93 -14.13
CA LEU A 58 4.02 10.35 -13.04
C LEU A 58 5.43 10.68 -13.55
N ASN A 59 5.79 11.96 -13.47
CA ASN A 59 7.05 12.49 -14.00
C ASN A 59 8.26 12.32 -13.07
N SER A 60 8.11 11.71 -11.90
CA SER A 60 9.22 11.51 -10.96
C SER A 60 9.22 10.12 -10.36
N SER A 61 10.42 9.54 -10.21
CA SER A 61 10.60 8.23 -9.57
C SER A 61 10.03 8.22 -8.15
N LYS A 62 10.17 9.31 -7.39
CA LYS A 62 9.61 9.42 -6.02
C LYS A 62 8.08 9.35 -6.00
N ALA A 63 7.42 10.03 -6.94
CA ALA A 63 5.96 9.97 -7.05
C ALA A 63 5.50 8.57 -7.49
N LEU A 64 6.24 7.94 -8.41
CA LEU A 64 6.00 6.58 -8.87
C LEU A 64 6.17 5.55 -7.75
N GLU A 65 7.26 5.62 -6.98
CA GLU A 65 7.49 4.76 -5.80
C GLU A 65 6.38 4.91 -4.77
N SER A 66 6.00 6.16 -4.45
CA SER A 66 4.93 6.45 -3.51
C SER A 66 3.58 5.90 -4.00
N PHE A 67 3.32 6.03 -5.30
CA PHE A 67 2.14 5.47 -5.95
C PHE A 67 2.14 3.94 -5.85
N VAL A 68 3.24 3.28 -6.22
CA VAL A 68 3.34 1.81 -6.17
C VAL A 68 3.17 1.30 -4.74
N ALA A 69 3.90 1.86 -3.78
CA ALA A 69 3.83 1.46 -2.38
C ALA A 69 2.40 1.57 -1.82
N GLY A 70 1.70 2.66 -2.13
CA GLY A 70 0.32 2.85 -1.69
C GLY A 70 -0.66 1.83 -2.29
N ARG A 71 -0.50 1.47 -3.56
CA ARG A 71 -1.39 0.50 -4.25
C ARG A 71 -1.15 -0.93 -3.80
N VAL A 72 0.12 -1.29 -3.62
CA VAL A 72 0.49 -2.60 -3.06
C VAL A 72 -0.07 -2.74 -1.64
N ALA A 73 0.07 -1.72 -0.79
CA ALA A 73 -0.53 -1.73 0.56
C ALA A 73 -2.06 -1.87 0.54
N MET A 74 -2.74 -1.13 -0.35
CA MET A 74 -4.19 -1.17 -0.46
C MET A 74 -4.69 -2.55 -0.87
N ARG A 75 -4.08 -3.18 -1.87
CA ARG A 75 -4.42 -4.55 -2.27
C ARG A 75 -4.17 -5.56 -1.15
N ALA A 76 -3.02 -5.46 -0.48
CA ALA A 76 -2.72 -6.33 0.64
C ALA A 76 -3.80 -6.22 1.73
N ALA A 77 -4.24 -5.00 2.06
CA ALA A 77 -5.28 -4.77 3.05
C ALA A 77 -6.65 -5.32 2.61
N LEU A 78 -7.02 -5.17 1.34
CA LEU A 78 -8.24 -5.76 0.78
C LEU A 78 -8.22 -7.29 0.84
N ARG A 79 -7.15 -7.93 0.35
CA ARG A 79 -6.97 -9.39 0.39
C ARG A 79 -7.06 -9.93 1.82
N SER A 80 -6.44 -9.23 2.78
CA SER A 80 -6.47 -9.62 4.18
C SER A 80 -7.88 -9.58 4.77
N LEU A 81 -8.71 -8.61 4.37
CA LEU A 81 -10.12 -8.57 4.80
C LEU A 81 -10.92 -9.69 4.16
N ASP A 82 -10.76 -9.94 2.86
CA ASP A 82 -11.48 -11.00 2.14
C ASP A 82 -11.14 -12.40 2.70
N ALA A 83 -9.87 -12.66 3.03
CA ALA A 83 -9.45 -13.91 3.67
C ALA A 83 -10.16 -14.12 5.03
N SER A 84 -10.31 -13.07 5.85
CA SER A 84 -10.96 -13.18 7.17
C SER A 84 -12.46 -13.48 7.13
N SER A 85 -13.14 -13.34 5.99
CA SER A 85 -14.57 -13.68 5.89
C SER A 85 -14.85 -15.14 5.59
N GLU A 86 -13.88 -15.87 5.02
CA GLU A 86 -14.13 -17.20 4.47
C GLU A 86 -13.72 -18.35 5.41
N GLU A 87 -13.02 -18.06 6.51
CA GLU A 87 -12.34 -19.09 7.31
C GLU A 87 -12.49 -18.91 8.83
N GLU A 88 -13.64 -19.31 9.41
CA GLU A 88 -13.71 -19.62 10.86
C GLU A 88 -13.29 -21.07 11.18
N ASP A 89 -13.14 -21.95 10.17
CA ASP A 89 -13.01 -23.40 10.38
C ASP A 89 -11.70 -24.06 9.88
N ALA A 90 -10.70 -23.34 9.34
CA ALA A 90 -9.50 -23.99 8.81
C ALA A 90 -8.17 -23.21 8.86
N ARG A 91 -7.39 -23.48 9.94
CA ARG A 91 -5.91 -23.61 10.01
C ARG A 91 -5.03 -22.35 10.18
N GLU A 92 -3.95 -22.61 10.94
CA GLU A 92 -3.06 -21.67 11.64
C GLU A 92 -1.69 -21.49 10.95
N ASP A 93 -1.64 -21.18 9.66
CA ASP A 93 -0.39 -20.75 9.02
C ASP A 93 -0.68 -19.54 8.10
N ASP A 94 -0.87 -18.37 8.72
CA ASP A 94 -1.00 -17.08 8.04
C ASP A 94 0.31 -16.72 7.32
N ASP A 95 0.48 -17.23 6.10
CA ASP A 95 1.58 -16.83 5.24
C ASP A 95 1.38 -15.36 4.80
N GLU A 96 1.95 -14.42 5.55
CA GLU A 96 2.02 -12.99 5.17
C GLU A 96 2.57 -12.78 3.74
N ALA A 97 3.35 -13.74 3.21
CA ALA A 97 3.82 -13.75 1.83
C ALA A 97 2.67 -13.78 0.80
N SER A 98 1.52 -14.36 1.15
CA SER A 98 0.32 -14.41 0.31
C SER A 98 -0.26 -13.00 0.06
N LEU A 99 -0.11 -12.08 1.03
CA LEU A 99 -0.65 -10.73 0.92
C LEU A 99 -0.03 -9.93 -0.24
N LEU A 100 1.20 -10.26 -0.63
CA LEU A 100 1.94 -9.63 -1.74
C LEU A 100 2.02 -10.54 -2.98
N GLY A 101 1.13 -11.54 -3.07
CA GLY A 101 1.04 -12.44 -4.22
C GLY A 101 0.89 -11.71 -5.57
N PRO A 102 1.18 -12.42 -6.69
CA PRO A 102 1.22 -11.84 -8.02
C PRO A 102 -0.09 -11.15 -8.38
N VAL A 103 0.00 -10.01 -9.07
CA VAL A 103 -1.18 -9.24 -9.46
C VAL A 103 -1.76 -9.79 -10.75
N GLY A 104 -2.95 -10.39 -10.65
CA GLY A 104 -3.68 -10.94 -11.79
C GLY A 104 -4.52 -9.89 -12.55
N PRO A 105 -5.01 -10.20 -13.76
CA PRO A 105 -5.90 -9.32 -14.52
C PRO A 105 -7.30 -9.19 -13.90
N ASP A 106 -7.71 -10.16 -13.08
CA ASP A 106 -9.01 -10.17 -12.39
C ASP A 106 -8.94 -9.46 -11.02
N GLU A 107 -7.79 -8.88 -10.70
CA GLU A 107 -7.58 -8.25 -9.41
C GLU A 107 -8.11 -6.81 -9.36
N VAL A 108 -8.49 -6.38 -8.15
CA VAL A 108 -8.99 -5.04 -7.89
C VAL A 108 -7.99 -3.97 -8.37
N VAL A 109 -8.47 -3.14 -9.29
CA VAL A 109 -7.78 -1.95 -9.77
C VAL A 109 -8.05 -0.81 -8.82
N VAL A 110 -7.00 -0.24 -8.22
CA VAL A 110 -7.11 0.90 -7.32
C VAL A 110 -6.58 2.13 -8.05
N LEU A 111 -7.44 2.83 -8.79
CA LEU A 111 -7.08 4.12 -9.39
C LEU A 111 -7.41 5.28 -8.44
N ARG A 112 -7.31 6.51 -8.92
CA ARG A 112 -7.76 7.69 -8.18
C ARG A 112 -9.10 8.16 -8.73
N ASP A 113 -9.98 8.61 -7.86
CA ASP A 113 -11.19 9.34 -8.26
C ASP A 113 -10.87 10.81 -8.62
N GLU A 114 -11.90 11.59 -8.95
CA GLU A 114 -11.80 13.02 -9.27
C GLU A 114 -11.28 13.90 -8.10
N HIS A 115 -11.29 13.36 -6.89
CA HIS A 115 -10.78 14.01 -5.68
C HIS A 115 -9.41 13.49 -5.25
N GLY A 116 -8.80 12.58 -6.04
CA GLY A 116 -7.50 11.98 -5.74
C GLY A 116 -7.53 10.84 -4.71
N ARG A 117 -8.71 10.42 -4.25
CA ARG A 117 -8.91 9.33 -3.29
C ARG A 117 -8.75 7.97 -4.00
N PRO A 118 -8.39 6.88 -3.30
CA PRO A 118 -8.40 5.56 -3.91
C PRO A 118 -9.82 5.18 -4.34
N ALA A 119 -9.99 4.80 -5.61
CA ALA A 119 -11.22 4.17 -6.09
C ALA A 119 -11.21 2.71 -5.64
N LEU A 120 -12.18 2.32 -4.80
CA LEU A 120 -12.29 0.99 -4.22
C LEU A 120 -13.57 0.29 -4.69
N PRO A 121 -13.63 -1.05 -4.61
CA PRO A 121 -14.86 -1.79 -4.86
C PRO A 121 -16.00 -1.35 -3.93
N PRO A 122 -17.27 -1.53 -4.34
CA PRO A 122 -18.40 -1.34 -3.45
C PRO A 122 -18.26 -2.15 -2.16
N GLY A 123 -18.72 -1.60 -1.03
CA GLY A 123 -18.59 -2.24 0.28
C GLY A 123 -17.27 -1.93 1.02
N TYR A 124 -16.38 -1.12 0.43
CA TYR A 124 -15.12 -0.73 1.06
C TYR A 124 -14.93 0.78 1.15
N LEU A 125 -14.38 1.24 2.27
CA LEU A 125 -13.75 2.56 2.40
C LEU A 125 -12.26 2.35 2.64
N GLY A 126 -11.44 3.31 2.21
CA GLY A 126 -10.02 3.21 2.47
C GLY A 126 -9.24 4.49 2.24
N SER A 127 -8.06 4.51 2.83
CA SER A 127 -7.13 5.64 2.79
C SER A 127 -5.72 5.13 2.57
N ILE A 128 -4.89 5.94 1.92
CA ILE A 128 -3.49 5.64 1.64
C ILE A 128 -2.65 6.79 2.15
N SER A 129 -1.57 6.47 2.87
CA SER A 129 -0.49 7.41 3.13
C SER A 129 0.85 6.78 2.73
N HIS A 130 1.83 7.63 2.44
CA HIS A 130 3.15 7.18 1.98
C HIS A 130 4.26 8.12 2.41
N LYS A 131 5.45 7.57 2.65
CA LYS A 131 6.66 8.33 2.95
C LYS A 131 7.87 7.68 2.29
N GLY A 132 8.22 8.15 1.09
CA GLY A 132 9.29 7.57 0.28
C GLY A 132 8.90 6.18 -0.21
N ARG A 133 9.72 5.17 0.11
CA ARG A 133 9.52 3.78 -0.31
C ARG A 133 8.61 2.98 0.62
N MET A 134 7.92 3.67 1.53
CA MET A 134 6.96 3.08 2.44
C MET A 134 5.57 3.61 2.12
N GLY A 135 4.60 2.70 2.02
CA GLY A 135 3.19 3.00 1.87
C GLY A 135 2.40 2.29 2.96
N ALA A 136 1.29 2.87 3.39
CA ALA A 136 0.31 2.18 4.21
C ALA A 136 -1.09 2.43 3.67
N ALA A 137 -1.94 1.45 3.86
CA ALA A 137 -3.35 1.54 3.57
C ALA A 137 -4.16 1.12 4.79
N LEU A 138 -5.21 1.87 5.06
CA LEU A 138 -6.28 1.50 5.99
C LEU A 138 -7.53 1.21 5.18
N VAL A 139 -8.12 0.03 5.36
CA VAL A 139 -9.32 -0.40 4.66
C VAL A 139 -10.35 -0.87 5.66
N THR A 140 -11.61 -0.52 5.44
CA THR A 140 -12.72 -0.93 6.28
C THR A 140 -13.88 -1.41 5.43
N ARG A 141 -14.59 -2.42 5.92
CA ARG A 141 -15.85 -2.89 5.32
C ARG A 141 -16.95 -1.93 5.74
N THR A 142 -17.68 -1.42 4.77
CA THR A 142 -18.94 -0.71 5.05
C THR A 142 -20.11 -1.67 4.86
N THR A 143 -21.05 -1.61 5.79
CA THR A 143 -22.31 -2.39 5.74
C THR A 143 -23.29 -1.85 4.71
N ALA A 144 -22.95 -0.74 4.07
CA ALA A 144 -23.82 -0.06 3.17
C ALA A 144 -23.74 -0.73 1.79
N ASP A 145 -24.83 -1.40 1.38
CA ASP A 145 -25.19 -1.74 -0.01
C ASP A 145 -25.45 -0.48 -0.85
N THR A 146 -24.75 0.60 -0.51
CA THR A 146 -24.92 1.90 -1.11
C THR A 146 -24.06 1.87 -2.35
N THR A 147 -24.65 1.38 -3.44
CA THR A 147 -24.32 1.86 -4.79
C THR A 147 -24.02 3.34 -4.67
N ILE A 148 -22.73 3.67 -4.82
CA ILE A 148 -22.19 5.01 -4.65
C ILE A 148 -22.87 5.89 -5.68
N THR A 149 -23.98 6.49 -5.27
CA THR A 149 -24.35 7.81 -5.73
C THR A 149 -24.28 8.78 -4.57
N ASN A 150 -24.52 8.35 -3.32
CA ASN A 150 -24.34 9.16 -2.12
C ASN A 150 -24.23 8.26 -0.88
N GLY A 151 -23.01 7.87 -0.48
CA GLY A 151 -22.79 7.47 0.92
C GLY A 151 -23.30 8.59 1.83
N GLY A 152 -23.88 8.26 2.99
CA GLY A 152 -24.25 9.27 3.99
C GLY A 152 -23.06 10.23 4.20
N PRO A 153 -23.27 11.55 4.22
CA PRO A 153 -22.25 12.55 3.88
C PRO A 153 -20.97 12.62 4.75
N ASN A 154 -20.79 11.75 5.75
CA ASN A 154 -19.80 11.95 6.82
C ASN A 154 -18.95 10.72 7.16
N GLU A 155 -19.09 9.58 6.49
CA GLU A 155 -18.25 8.41 6.81
C GLU A 155 -17.02 8.38 5.92
N GLY A 156 -15.84 8.30 6.55
CA GLY A 156 -14.56 8.22 5.87
C GLY A 156 -13.49 7.75 6.83
N VAL A 157 -12.50 7.03 6.30
CA VAL A 157 -11.30 6.62 7.04
C VAL A 157 -10.10 7.40 6.55
N GLY A 158 -9.16 7.66 7.46
CA GLY A 158 -7.95 8.43 7.18
C GLY A 158 -6.76 7.82 7.90
N ILE A 159 -5.63 7.72 7.20
CA ILE A 159 -4.35 7.36 7.79
C ILE A 159 -3.29 8.37 7.35
N ASP A 160 -2.33 8.64 8.22
CA ASP A 160 -1.12 9.38 7.84
C ASP A 160 0.15 8.70 8.36
N LEU A 161 1.19 8.69 7.50
CA LEU A 161 2.50 8.12 7.79
C LEU A 161 3.54 9.23 7.92
N GLU A 162 4.03 9.40 9.13
CA GLU A 162 5.10 10.35 9.42
C GLU A 162 6.36 9.64 9.91
N ARG A 163 7.52 10.15 9.48
CA ARG A 163 8.81 9.68 9.98
C ARG A 163 9.27 10.59 11.10
N THR A 164 9.21 10.12 12.34
CA THR A 164 9.82 10.80 13.48
C THR A 164 11.27 10.35 13.63
N SER A 165 12.20 11.31 13.69
CA SER A 165 13.59 11.01 14.04
C SER A 165 13.87 11.58 15.41
N SER A 166 14.05 10.73 16.43
CA SER A 166 14.67 11.16 17.67
C SER A 166 16.12 11.51 17.35
N SER A 167 16.48 12.79 17.41
CA SER A 167 17.90 13.15 17.37
C SER A 167 18.59 12.40 18.52
N PRO A 168 19.72 11.71 18.28
CA PRO A 168 20.45 11.08 19.37
C PRO A 168 20.74 12.15 20.44
N PRO A 169 20.63 11.80 21.74
CA PRO A 169 20.82 12.77 22.81
C PRO A 169 22.17 13.44 22.60
N LYS A 170 22.18 14.77 22.44
CA LYS A 170 23.40 15.55 22.27
C LYS A 170 24.33 15.20 23.43
N GLY A 171 25.37 14.42 23.15
CA GLY A 171 26.31 13.96 24.16
C GLY A 171 26.79 15.15 24.97
N ARG A 172 26.60 15.09 26.29
CA ARG A 172 27.13 16.08 27.23
C ARG A 172 28.59 16.33 26.87
N ARG A 173 28.91 17.52 26.37
CA ARG A 173 30.30 17.96 26.16
C ARG A 173 31.01 17.80 27.49
N ARG A 174 31.92 16.82 27.61
CA ARG A 174 32.83 16.71 28.74
C ARG A 174 33.62 18.02 28.78
N ARG A 175 33.39 18.83 29.82
CA ARG A 175 34.29 19.94 30.15
C ARG A 175 35.65 19.32 30.43
N LYS A 176 36.67 19.68 29.63
CA LYS A 176 38.06 19.43 30.00
C LYS A 176 38.34 20.26 31.25
N SER A 177 38.73 19.57 32.32
CA SER A 177 39.35 20.17 33.51
C SER A 177 40.80 20.51 33.21
#